data_AF-A0A921IKV2-F1
#
_entry.id   AF-A0A921IKV2-F1
#
_cell.length_a   1.000
_cell.length_b   1.000
_cell.length_c   1.000
_cell.angle_alpha   90.00
_cell.angle_beta   90.00
_cell.angle_gamma   90.00
#
_symmetry.space_group_name_H-M   'P 1'
#
loop_
_entity.id
_entity.type
_entity.pdbx_description
1 polymer ?
#
loop_
_entity_poly.entity_id
_entity_poly.type
_entity_poly.pdbx_seq_one_letter_code
_entity_poly.pdbx_strand_id
1 'polypeptide(L)'
;MTSSREYAFFLQVLERSGISCLEFSLPAQGDPELDGGLRRSLGVGPSVFSSCRSMFAYMEPGILYHIADRFYLNYLFFLLPGGARCAALGPYLSIQPSPQQIFETAEQCQLSPARIRLLEEFYITMPQIADNSPFYSLLFCLCETLSGRRAQVRQVTIEEKLTSSAPVLPRKTADLAAAMQRLEKRYHFEDELMQAIAAGDRTKPKYGS
;
A
#
# COMPACT_ATOMS: atom_id res chain seq x y z
N MET A 1 25.72 10.18 -0.61
CA MET A 1 24.81 11.10 -1.36
C MET A 1 23.98 10.37 -2.44
N THR A 2 24.34 9.15 -2.83
CA THR A 2 23.68 8.22 -3.78
C THR A 2 22.50 7.44 -3.21
N SER A 3 21.68 8.02 -2.33
CA SER A 3 20.52 7.32 -1.74
C SER A 3 19.20 8.04 -1.96
N SER A 4 19.25 9.33 -2.31
CA SER A 4 18.05 10.16 -2.48
C SER A 4 17.44 10.04 -3.88
N ARG A 5 18.22 9.72 -4.92
CA ARG A 5 17.72 9.64 -6.30
C ARG A 5 17.03 8.32 -6.56
N GLU A 6 17.60 7.24 -6.05
CA GLU A 6 17.14 5.87 -6.13
C GLU A 6 15.79 5.74 -5.42
N TYR A 7 15.69 6.34 -4.23
CA TYR A 7 14.44 6.39 -3.49
C TYR A 7 13.37 7.25 -4.19
N ALA A 8 13.74 8.42 -4.72
CA ALA A 8 12.81 9.26 -5.48
C ALA A 8 12.28 8.57 -6.75
N PHE A 9 13.14 7.86 -7.48
CA PHE A 9 12.74 7.05 -8.63
C PHE A 9 11.77 5.94 -8.21
N PHE A 10 12.06 5.26 -7.09
CA PHE A 10 11.16 4.24 -6.57
C PHE A 10 9.77 4.79 -6.19
N LEU A 11 9.70 5.98 -5.57
CA LEU A 11 8.43 6.64 -5.29
C LEU A 11 7.62 6.94 -6.56
N GLN A 12 8.29 7.32 -7.66
CA GLN A 12 7.63 7.50 -8.95
C GLN A 12 7.07 6.19 -9.52
N VAL A 13 7.79 5.07 -9.35
CA VAL A 13 7.30 3.75 -9.75
C VAL A 13 6.04 3.39 -8.96
N LEU A 14 6.05 3.57 -7.64
CA LEU A 14 4.88 3.32 -6.79
C LEU A 14 3.67 4.17 -7.19
N GLU A 15 3.89 5.48 -7.42
CA GLU A 15 2.83 6.38 -7.86
C GLU A 15 2.21 5.91 -9.17
N ARG A 16 3.03 5.53 -10.16
CA ARG A 16 2.55 4.97 -11.43
C ARG A 16 1.82 3.64 -11.28
N SER A 17 2.16 2.85 -10.26
CA SER A 17 1.44 1.62 -9.90
C SER A 17 0.20 1.86 -9.04
N GLY A 18 -0.13 3.11 -8.70
CA GLY A 18 -1.26 3.46 -7.82
C GLY A 18 -1.05 3.08 -6.35
N ILE A 19 0.17 2.71 -5.96
CA ILE A 19 0.52 2.32 -4.59
C ILE A 19 0.99 3.56 -3.84
N SER A 20 0.37 3.83 -2.70
CA SER A 20 0.76 4.97 -1.88
C SER A 20 2.00 4.65 -1.04
N CYS A 21 2.83 5.65 -0.79
CA CYS A 21 3.93 5.57 0.15
C CYS A 21 3.83 6.72 1.15
N LEU A 22 3.83 6.38 2.44
CA LEU A 22 3.84 7.33 3.54
C LEU A 22 5.17 7.24 4.28
N GLU A 23 5.83 8.38 4.45
CA GLU A 23 7.00 8.50 5.33
C GLU A 23 6.60 9.07 6.69
N PHE A 24 7.18 8.54 7.76
CA PHE A 24 7.01 9.05 9.11
C PHE A 24 8.26 8.86 9.96
N SER A 25 8.43 9.71 10.98
CA SER A 25 9.55 9.62 11.92
C SER A 25 9.30 8.59 13.02
N LEU A 26 10.37 8.02 13.56
CA LEU A 26 10.35 7.16 14.74
C LEU A 26 10.99 7.89 15.95
N PRO A 27 10.36 7.86 17.14
CA PRO A 27 9.08 7.23 17.44
C PRO A 27 7.90 7.94 16.76
N ALA A 28 6.93 7.14 16.28
CA ALA A 28 5.80 7.64 15.52
C ALA A 28 4.89 8.56 16.34
N GLN A 29 4.67 9.76 15.82
CA GLN A 29 3.70 10.71 16.35
C GLN A 29 2.40 10.64 15.55
N GLY A 30 1.25 10.66 16.22
CA GLY A 30 -0.06 10.56 15.58
C GLY A 30 -0.38 9.15 15.04
N ASP A 31 -1.47 9.04 14.28
CA ASP A 31 -2.00 7.80 13.71
C ASP A 31 -2.47 8.01 12.26
N PRO A 32 -1.53 8.11 11.30
CA PRO A 32 -1.87 8.37 9.91
C PRO A 32 -2.63 7.18 9.30
N GLU A 33 -3.56 7.49 8.38
CA GLU A 33 -4.32 6.48 7.67
C GLU A 33 -3.51 5.87 6.52
N LEU A 34 -3.25 4.57 6.62
CA LEU A 34 -2.54 3.83 5.59
C LEU A 34 -3.47 3.27 4.51
N ASP A 35 -4.77 3.14 4.78
CA ASP A 35 -5.74 2.49 3.89
C ASP A 35 -6.65 3.49 3.16
N GLY A 36 -6.20 4.75 3.03
CA GLY A 36 -6.99 5.83 2.43
C GLY A 36 -8.30 6.12 3.18
N GLY A 37 -8.41 5.71 4.44
CA GLY A 37 -9.58 5.93 5.28
C GLY A 37 -10.66 4.86 5.17
N LEU A 38 -10.35 3.67 4.64
CA LEU A 38 -11.28 2.54 4.58
C LEU A 38 -11.86 2.25 5.96
N ARG A 39 -11.00 1.95 6.95
CA ARG A 39 -11.43 1.54 8.30
C ARG A 39 -12.29 2.61 8.98
N ARG A 40 -11.92 3.88 8.85
CA ARG A 40 -12.74 5.01 9.33
C ARG A 40 -14.11 5.02 8.67
N SER A 41 -14.18 4.83 7.36
CA SER A 41 -15.43 4.88 6.58
C SER A 41 -16.36 3.70 6.89
N LEU A 42 -15.78 2.54 7.19
CA LEU A 42 -16.50 1.37 7.68
C LEU A 42 -16.87 1.46 9.17
N GLY A 43 -16.28 2.41 9.91
CA GLY A 43 -16.47 2.56 11.36
C GLY A 43 -15.87 1.39 12.14
N VAL A 44 -14.76 0.83 11.65
CA VAL A 44 -14.04 -0.30 12.26
C VAL A 44 -12.66 0.16 12.72
N GLY A 45 -12.21 -0.35 13.85
CA GLY A 45 -10.86 -0.11 14.37
C GLY A 45 -10.25 -1.39 14.96
N PRO A 46 -8.97 -1.33 15.37
CA PRO A 46 -8.04 -0.21 15.24
C PRO A 46 -7.55 0.05 13.79
N SER A 47 -6.89 1.19 13.56
CA SER A 47 -6.18 1.46 12.30
C SER A 47 -5.00 0.51 12.13
N VAL A 48 -4.58 0.26 10.87
CA VAL A 48 -3.38 -0.57 10.60
C VAL A 48 -2.15 0.04 11.26
N PHE A 49 -2.00 1.37 11.20
CA PHE A 49 -0.85 2.06 11.79
C PHE A 49 -0.77 1.86 13.31
N SER A 50 -1.88 2.04 14.01
CA SER A 50 -1.97 1.80 15.46
C SER A 50 -1.67 0.34 15.79
N SER A 51 -2.21 -0.57 15.00
CA SER A 51 -1.96 -2.02 15.10
C SER A 51 -0.49 -2.39 14.95
N CYS A 52 0.26 -1.70 14.09
CA CYS A 52 1.69 -1.92 13.86
C CYS A 52 2.59 -1.24 14.89
N ARG A 53 2.05 -0.40 15.79
CA ARG A 53 2.87 0.53 16.58
C ARG A 53 3.92 -0.15 17.45
N SER A 54 3.59 -1.32 18.01
CA SER A 54 4.52 -2.12 18.82
C SER A 54 5.72 -2.63 18.00
N MET A 55 5.54 -2.91 16.70
CA MET A 55 6.59 -3.38 15.81
C MET A 55 7.66 -2.31 15.57
N PHE A 56 7.28 -1.02 15.53
CA PHE A 56 8.17 0.07 15.15
C PHE A 56 9.43 0.18 16.02
N ALA A 57 9.34 -0.20 17.30
CA ALA A 57 10.47 -0.18 18.23
C ALA A 57 11.56 -1.23 17.91
N TYR A 58 11.21 -2.27 17.14
CA TYR A 58 12.08 -3.41 16.83
C TYR A 58 12.40 -3.52 15.35
N MET A 59 12.14 -2.45 14.59
CA MET A 59 12.46 -2.43 13.18
C MET A 59 13.98 -2.38 12.94
N GLU A 60 14.44 -3.10 11.95
CA GLU A 60 15.86 -3.26 11.63
C GLU A 60 16.14 -2.78 10.19
N PRO A 61 17.28 -2.09 9.94
CA PRO A 61 17.69 -1.74 8.59
C PRO A 61 17.90 -2.98 7.71
N GLY A 62 17.36 -2.94 6.48
CA GLY A 62 17.44 -4.04 5.52
C GLY A 62 16.31 -5.08 5.64
N ILE A 63 15.35 -4.89 6.56
CA ILE A 63 14.18 -5.77 6.70
C ILE A 63 12.93 -5.07 6.14
N LEU A 64 12.25 -5.76 5.22
CA LEU A 64 10.90 -5.46 4.74
C LEU A 64 9.89 -6.17 5.64
N TYR A 65 9.12 -5.42 6.41
CA TYR A 65 8.06 -5.96 7.25
C TYR A 65 6.76 -5.99 6.45
N HIS A 66 6.29 -7.20 6.13
CA HIS A 66 5.08 -7.41 5.34
C HIS A 66 3.90 -7.77 6.23
N ILE A 67 2.79 -7.08 6.00
CA ILE A 67 1.54 -7.25 6.72
C ILE A 67 0.44 -7.50 5.71
N ALA A 68 -0.29 -8.59 5.90
CA ALA A 68 -1.58 -8.80 5.26
C ALA A 68 -2.66 -8.73 6.34
N ASP A 69 -3.70 -7.94 6.09
CA ASP A 69 -4.80 -7.75 7.04
C ASP A 69 -6.06 -8.56 6.65
N ARG A 70 -7.08 -8.51 7.51
CA ARG A 70 -8.36 -9.21 7.27
C ARG A 70 -9.19 -8.64 6.11
N PHE A 71 -8.82 -7.47 5.60
CA PHE A 71 -9.40 -6.88 4.39
C PHE A 71 -8.60 -7.28 3.15
N TYR A 72 -7.72 -8.29 3.23
CA TYR A 72 -6.87 -8.73 2.12
C TYR A 72 -5.89 -7.64 1.63
N LEU A 73 -5.72 -6.56 2.39
CA LEU A 73 -4.83 -5.47 2.05
C LEU A 73 -3.43 -5.79 2.56
N ASN A 74 -2.46 -5.51 1.69
CA ASN A 74 -1.06 -5.75 1.95
C ASN A 74 -0.36 -4.41 2.18
N TYR A 75 0.54 -4.40 3.15
CA TYR A 75 1.36 -3.27 3.53
C TYR A 75 2.80 -3.72 3.72
N LEU A 76 3.73 -2.85 3.35
CA LEU A 76 5.15 -3.06 3.58
C LEU A 76 5.72 -1.90 4.36
N PHE A 77 6.53 -2.21 5.36
CA PHE A 77 7.23 -1.20 6.16
C PHE A 77 8.73 -1.46 6.09
N PHE A 78 9.53 -0.41 5.95
CA PHE A 78 10.98 -0.51 6.09
C PHE A 78 11.60 0.78 6.62
N LEU A 79 12.79 0.65 7.20
CA LEU A 79 13.55 1.80 7.69
C LEU A 79 14.30 2.48 6.54
N LEU A 80 14.18 3.80 6.50
CA LEU A 80 15.00 4.64 5.64
C LEU A 80 16.40 4.84 6.26
N PRO A 81 17.40 5.22 5.45
CA PRO A 81 18.75 5.49 5.93
C PRO A 81 18.76 6.46 7.11
N GLY A 82 19.57 6.13 8.12
CA GLY A 82 19.64 6.88 9.40
C GLY A 82 18.68 6.36 10.48
N GLY A 83 17.79 5.42 10.18
CA GLY A 83 16.99 4.67 11.17
C GLY A 83 15.89 5.44 11.91
N ALA A 84 15.88 6.77 11.82
CA ALA A 84 14.90 7.64 12.45
C ALA A 84 13.62 7.85 11.62
N ARG A 85 13.54 7.27 10.41
CA ARG A 85 12.38 7.38 9.51
C ARG A 85 11.99 6.01 8.97
N CYS A 86 10.70 5.82 8.78
CA CYS A 86 10.10 4.63 8.21
C CYS A 86 9.26 5.01 6.98
N ALA A 87 9.31 4.17 5.96
CA ALA A 87 8.41 4.20 4.83
C ALA A 87 7.37 3.08 4.98
N ALA A 88 6.10 3.43 4.86
CA ALA A 88 4.97 2.49 4.75
C ALA A 88 4.42 2.53 3.32
N LEU A 89 4.28 1.38 2.70
CA LEU A 89 3.80 1.21 1.35
C LEU A 89 2.48 0.45 1.39
N GLY A 90 1.57 0.84 0.51
CA GLY A 90 0.25 0.23 0.43
C GLY A 90 -0.87 1.27 0.52
N PRO A 91 -2.12 0.81 0.58
CA PRO A 91 -2.50 -0.60 0.52
C PRO A 91 -2.41 -1.13 -0.93
N TYR A 92 -2.24 -2.44 -1.09
CA TYR A 92 -2.43 -3.12 -2.36
C TYR A 92 -3.04 -4.52 -2.15
N LEU A 93 -3.68 -5.05 -3.19
CA LEU A 93 -4.19 -6.41 -3.21
C LEU A 93 -3.18 -7.34 -3.87
N SER A 94 -2.94 -8.51 -3.29
CA SER A 94 -2.27 -9.62 -3.99
C SER A 94 -3.27 -10.39 -4.86
N ILE A 95 -4.51 -10.48 -4.41
CA ILE A 95 -5.63 -11.10 -5.10
C ILE A 95 -6.89 -10.28 -4.86
N GLN A 96 -7.76 -10.18 -5.87
CA GLN A 96 -9.08 -9.60 -5.69
C GLN A 96 -9.95 -10.52 -4.84
N PRO A 97 -10.53 -10.03 -3.71
CA PRO A 97 -11.44 -10.82 -2.91
C PRO A 97 -12.67 -11.23 -3.70
N SER A 98 -13.08 -12.50 -3.57
CA SER A 98 -14.33 -12.97 -4.16
C SER A 98 -15.55 -12.35 -3.45
N PRO A 99 -16.74 -12.32 -4.07
CA PRO A 99 -17.95 -11.83 -3.41
C PRO A 99 -18.23 -12.52 -2.06
N GLN A 100 -17.93 -13.83 -1.97
CA GLN A 100 -18.06 -14.58 -0.73
C GLN A 100 -17.09 -14.07 0.34
N GLN A 101 -15.83 -13.84 -0.02
CA GLN A 101 -14.83 -13.30 0.92
C GLN A 101 -15.17 -11.89 1.40
N ILE A 102 -15.67 -11.03 0.49
CA ILE A 102 -16.15 -9.69 0.86
C ILE A 102 -17.30 -9.79 1.86
N PHE A 103 -18.25 -10.69 1.61
CA PHE A 103 -19.38 -10.95 2.51
C PHE A 103 -18.91 -11.46 3.88
N GLU A 104 -17.99 -12.42 3.92
CA GLU A 104 -17.40 -12.94 5.17
C GLU A 104 -16.70 -11.83 5.97
N THR A 105 -15.87 -10.98 5.32
CA THR A 105 -15.25 -9.82 5.97
C THR A 105 -16.31 -8.85 6.50
N ALA A 106 -17.38 -8.62 5.73
CA ALA A 106 -18.46 -7.73 6.14
C ALA A 106 -19.24 -8.26 7.36
N GLU A 107 -19.52 -9.56 7.42
CA GLU A 107 -20.15 -10.20 8.57
C GLU A 107 -19.26 -10.11 9.82
N GLN A 108 -17.96 -10.43 9.69
CA GLN A 108 -17.00 -10.32 10.79
C GLN A 108 -16.90 -8.89 11.33
N CYS A 109 -17.07 -7.89 10.46
CA CYS A 109 -17.09 -6.48 10.80
C CYS A 109 -18.47 -5.96 11.24
N GLN A 110 -19.53 -6.78 11.15
CA GLN A 110 -20.92 -6.37 11.38
C GLN A 110 -21.34 -5.14 10.55
N LEU A 111 -20.97 -5.12 9.26
CA LEU A 111 -21.23 -3.98 8.39
C LEU A 111 -22.71 -3.90 7.99
N SER A 112 -23.26 -2.68 8.03
CA SER A 112 -24.54 -2.37 7.40
C SER A 112 -24.45 -2.53 5.86
N PRO A 113 -25.55 -2.79 5.14
CA PRO A 113 -25.54 -2.91 3.67
C PRO A 113 -24.88 -1.74 2.92
N ALA A 114 -25.03 -0.51 3.41
CA ALA A 114 -24.37 0.65 2.83
C ALA A 114 -22.84 0.61 2.95
N ARG A 115 -22.32 0.04 4.04
CA ARG A 115 -20.88 -0.14 4.28
C ARG A 115 -20.30 -1.32 3.51
N ILE A 116 -21.12 -2.34 3.22
CA ILE A 116 -20.73 -3.45 2.32
C ILE A 116 -20.46 -2.91 0.92
N ARG A 117 -21.36 -2.08 0.38
CA ARG A 117 -21.15 -1.43 -0.92
C ARG A 117 -19.89 -0.56 -0.95
N LEU A 118 -19.64 0.21 0.12
CA LEU A 118 -18.40 0.99 0.24
C LEU A 118 -17.14 0.09 0.21
N LEU A 119 -17.20 -1.09 0.84
CA LEU A 119 -16.10 -2.06 0.83
C LEU A 119 -15.90 -2.66 -0.56
N GLU A 120 -16.98 -3.03 -1.27
CA GLU A 120 -16.93 -3.52 -2.65
C GLU A 120 -16.33 -2.46 -3.60
N GLU A 121 -16.82 -1.22 -3.54
CA GLU A 121 -16.31 -0.09 -4.31
C GLU A 121 -14.83 0.16 -4.02
N PHE A 122 -14.44 0.08 -2.75
CA PHE A 122 -13.04 0.24 -2.35
C PHE A 122 -12.14 -0.80 -3.02
N TYR A 123 -12.50 -2.09 -3.01
CA TYR A 123 -11.67 -3.14 -3.62
C TYR A 123 -11.44 -2.94 -5.12
N ILE A 124 -12.41 -2.37 -5.83
CA ILE A 124 -12.29 -2.05 -7.26
C ILE A 124 -11.22 -0.97 -7.49
N THR A 125 -11.09 -0.02 -6.56
CA THR A 125 -10.12 1.09 -6.68
C THR A 125 -8.69 0.69 -6.30
N MET A 126 -8.50 -0.46 -5.65
CA MET A 126 -7.18 -0.85 -5.14
C MET A 126 -6.23 -1.30 -6.26
N PRO A 127 -4.93 -0.93 -6.19
CA PRO A 127 -3.92 -1.52 -7.05
C PRO A 127 -3.78 -3.01 -6.71
N GLN A 128 -3.67 -3.85 -7.74
CA GLN A 128 -3.45 -5.29 -7.58
C GLN A 128 -2.07 -5.67 -8.12
N ILE A 129 -1.29 -6.38 -7.30
CA ILE A 129 0.01 -6.95 -7.65
C ILE A 129 -0.13 -8.48 -7.63
N ALA A 130 -0.54 -9.05 -8.77
CA ALA A 130 -0.80 -10.49 -8.89
C ALA A 130 0.50 -11.32 -8.91
N ASP A 131 1.48 -10.92 -9.72
CA ASP A 131 2.85 -11.43 -9.62
C ASP A 131 3.69 -10.45 -8.80
N ASN A 132 3.99 -10.84 -7.57
CA ASN A 132 4.74 -10.01 -6.65
C ASN A 132 6.26 -10.15 -6.82
N SER A 133 6.75 -11.09 -7.63
CA SER A 133 8.20 -11.35 -7.76
C SER A 133 8.97 -10.14 -8.30
N PRO A 134 8.54 -9.44 -9.37
CA PRO A 134 9.21 -8.25 -9.86
C PRO A 134 9.12 -7.09 -8.86
N PHE A 135 7.97 -6.94 -8.20
CA PHE A 135 7.75 -5.91 -7.19
C PHE A 135 8.67 -6.08 -5.98
N TYR A 136 8.75 -7.30 -5.43
CA TYR A 136 9.67 -7.63 -4.34
C TYR A 136 11.13 -7.54 -4.77
N SER A 137 11.47 -7.87 -6.02
CA SER A 137 12.84 -7.71 -6.53
C SER A 137 13.27 -6.24 -6.55
N LEU A 138 12.38 -5.35 -7.00
CA LEU A 138 12.63 -3.90 -6.97
C LEU A 138 12.79 -3.39 -5.54
N LEU A 139 11.90 -3.82 -4.64
CA LEU A 139 11.95 -3.48 -3.23
C LEU A 139 13.21 -3.98 -2.53
N PHE A 140 13.65 -5.20 -2.82
CA PHE A 140 14.90 -5.75 -2.31
C PHE A 140 16.09 -4.92 -2.80
N CYS A 141 16.16 -4.67 -4.09
CA CYS A 141 17.23 -3.85 -4.66
C CYS A 141 17.28 -2.46 -4.00
N LEU A 142 16.13 -1.81 -3.80
CA LEU A 142 16.03 -0.55 -3.08
C LEU A 142 16.52 -0.69 -1.63
N CYS A 143 16.00 -1.67 -0.87
CA CYS A 143 16.37 -1.85 0.53
C CYS A 143 17.86 -2.14 0.70
N GLU A 144 18.44 -2.94 -0.18
CA GLU A 144 19.88 -3.23 -0.20
C GLU A 144 20.69 -1.97 -0.50
N THR A 145 20.26 -1.20 -1.49
CA THR A 145 20.90 0.07 -1.87
C THR A 145 20.85 1.10 -0.74
N LEU A 146 19.71 1.21 -0.05
CA LEU A 146 19.50 2.18 1.03
C LEU A 146 20.21 1.77 2.33
N SER A 147 20.17 0.49 2.68
CA SER A 147 20.69 0.01 3.98
C SER A 147 22.13 -0.48 3.92
N GLY A 148 22.65 -0.80 2.73
CA GLY A 148 23.93 -1.48 2.54
C GLY A 148 23.94 -2.92 3.04
N ARG A 149 22.77 -3.52 3.30
CA ARG A 149 22.59 -4.87 3.84
C ARG A 149 21.70 -5.68 2.91
N ARG A 150 21.95 -6.98 2.82
CA ARG A 150 21.07 -7.90 2.09
C ARG A 150 19.63 -7.79 2.59
N ALA A 151 18.69 -7.60 1.68
CA ALA A 151 17.29 -7.43 2.05
C ALA A 151 16.66 -8.75 2.47
N GLN A 152 15.77 -8.69 3.46
CA GLN A 152 14.97 -9.84 3.90
C GLN A 152 13.52 -9.41 4.11
N VAL A 153 12.58 -10.35 3.96
CA VAL A 153 11.17 -10.11 4.31
C VAL A 153 10.88 -10.77 5.64
N ARG A 154 10.21 -10.04 6.53
CA ARG A 154 9.62 -10.58 7.76
C ARG A 154 8.11 -10.41 7.66
N GLN A 155 7.39 -11.53 7.71
CA GLN A 155 5.93 -11.50 7.84
C GLN A 155 5.56 -11.07 9.26
N VAL A 156 4.61 -10.17 9.39
CA VAL A 156 4.14 -9.65 10.67
C VAL A 156 2.65 -9.87 10.75
N THR A 157 2.26 -10.68 11.72
CA THR A 157 0.86 -10.85 12.08
C THR A 157 0.46 -9.72 13.03
N ILE A 158 -0.63 -9.05 12.68
CA ILE A 158 -1.23 -8.04 13.54
C ILE A 158 -2.37 -8.67 14.32
N GLU A 159 -2.41 -8.46 15.63
CA GLU A 159 -3.56 -8.79 16.45
C GLU A 159 -4.65 -7.72 16.31
N GLU A 160 -5.67 -8.01 15.51
CA GLU A 160 -6.81 -7.09 15.35
C GLU A 160 -7.88 -7.33 16.44
N LYS A 161 -7.83 -6.56 17.52
CA LYS A 161 -8.94 -6.53 18.49
C LYS A 161 -10.13 -5.77 17.89
N LEU A 162 -11.14 -6.51 17.45
CA LEU A 162 -12.41 -5.95 16.98
C LEU A 162 -13.07 -5.16 18.09
N THR A 163 -13.11 -3.83 17.95
CA THR A 163 -13.90 -2.96 18.82
C THR A 163 -15.08 -2.41 18.02
N SER A 164 -16.27 -2.95 18.28
CA SER A 164 -17.54 -2.47 17.74
C SER A 164 -18.02 -1.24 18.51
N SER A 165 -17.22 -0.18 18.56
CA SER A 165 -17.64 1.11 19.14
C SER A 165 -16.74 2.27 18.69
N ALA A 166 -16.65 2.50 17.38
CA ALA A 166 -16.23 3.82 16.91
C ALA A 166 -17.41 4.79 17.08
N PRO A 167 -17.23 5.98 17.70
CA PRO A 167 -18.28 7.00 17.72
C PRO A 167 -18.70 7.32 16.28
N VAL A 168 -19.99 7.57 16.07
CA VAL A 168 -20.53 8.04 14.79
C VAL A 168 -19.97 9.44 14.53
N LEU A 169 -18.75 9.50 14.01
CA LEU A 169 -18.17 10.71 13.49
C LEU A 169 -18.98 11.09 12.24
N PRO A 170 -19.23 12.38 12.00
CA PRO A 170 -19.93 12.80 10.79
C PRO A 170 -19.21 12.21 9.58
N ARG A 171 -19.99 11.63 8.66
CA ARG A 171 -19.51 11.15 7.35
C ARG A 171 -18.80 12.32 6.66
N LYS A 172 -17.49 12.46 6.86
CA LYS A 172 -16.63 12.80 5.73
C LYS A 172 -16.63 11.52 4.92
N THR A 173 -17.34 11.56 3.80
CA THR A 173 -17.21 10.58 2.73
C THR A 173 -15.75 10.11 2.72
N ALA A 174 -15.51 8.79 2.80
CA ALA A 174 -14.25 8.21 2.31
C ALA A 174 -13.87 9.03 1.10
N ASP A 175 -12.72 9.69 1.10
CA ASP A 175 -12.49 10.85 0.25
C ASP A 175 -12.60 10.41 -1.21
N LEU A 176 -13.82 10.47 -1.75
CA LEU A 176 -14.19 9.88 -3.02
C LEU A 176 -13.38 10.59 -4.09
N ALA A 177 -13.10 11.87 -3.86
CA ALA A 177 -12.12 12.65 -4.58
C ALA A 177 -10.72 12.00 -4.57
N ALA A 178 -10.18 11.55 -3.44
CA ALA A 178 -8.87 10.90 -3.39
C ALA A 178 -8.87 9.49 -4.01
N ALA A 179 -9.96 8.74 -3.92
CA ALA A 179 -10.11 7.45 -4.60
C ALA A 179 -10.24 7.63 -6.13
N MET A 180 -11.09 8.57 -6.56
CA MET A 180 -11.26 8.96 -7.96
C MET A 180 -9.98 9.54 -8.54
N GLN A 181 -9.25 10.39 -7.82
CA GLN A 181 -7.96 10.92 -8.27
C GLN A 181 -6.93 9.81 -8.48
N ARG A 182 -6.88 8.81 -7.58
CA ARG A 182 -6.01 7.64 -7.77
C ARG A 182 -6.41 6.83 -9.00
N LEU A 183 -7.71 6.65 -9.22
CA LEU A 183 -8.23 5.93 -10.37
C LEU A 183 -7.98 6.68 -11.69
N GLU A 184 -8.24 7.99 -11.74
CA GLU A 184 -7.97 8.86 -12.89
C GLU A 184 -6.48 8.89 -13.23
N LYS A 185 -5.59 9.03 -12.22
CA LYS A 185 -4.14 8.94 -12.44
C LYS A 185 -3.75 7.60 -13.06
N ARG A 186 -4.33 6.48 -12.59
CA ARG A 186 -4.06 5.15 -13.16
C ARG A 186 -4.49 5.08 -14.62
N TYR A 187 -5.70 5.51 -14.95
CA TYR A 187 -6.19 5.52 -16.33
C TYR A 187 -5.35 6.41 -17.24
N HIS A 188 -4.89 7.56 -16.77
CA HIS A 188 -3.99 8.43 -17.53
C HIS A 188 -2.67 7.71 -17.88
N PHE A 189 -2.08 6.98 -16.93
CA PHE A 189 -0.87 6.20 -17.20
C PHE A 189 -1.12 5.00 -18.13
N GLU A 190 -2.26 4.31 -18.00
CA GLU A 190 -2.65 3.24 -18.91
C GLU A 190 -2.82 3.76 -20.34
N ASP A 191 -3.43 4.95 -20.51
CA ASP A 191 -3.57 5.61 -21.80
C ASP A 191 -2.22 6.03 -22.40
N GLU A 192 -1.31 6.62 -21.62
CA GLU A 192 0.07 6.90 -22.06
C GLU A 192 0.77 5.63 -22.55
N LEU A 193 0.62 4.53 -21.82
CA LEU A 193 1.24 3.25 -22.16
C LEU A 193 0.62 2.63 -23.42
N MET A 194 -0.71 2.69 -23.56
CA MET A 194 -1.40 2.27 -24.77
C MET A 194 -0.99 3.10 -25.99
N GLN A 195 -0.83 4.42 -25.84
CA GLN A 195 -0.33 5.29 -26.90
C GLN A 195 1.12 4.96 -27.28
N ALA A 196 1.99 4.70 -26.32
CA ALA A 196 3.38 4.29 -26.58
C ALA A 196 3.46 2.93 -27.31
N ILE A 197 2.58 1.97 -26.94
CA ILE A 197 2.47 0.68 -27.64
C ILE A 197 1.92 0.89 -29.06
N ALA A 198 0.87 1.70 -29.22
CA ALA A 198 0.24 1.99 -30.52
C ALA A 198 1.17 2.76 -31.46
N ALA A 199 2.03 3.62 -30.92
CA ALA A 199 3.09 4.31 -31.67
C ALA A 199 4.21 3.37 -32.17
N GLY A 200 4.25 2.13 -31.69
CA GLY A 200 5.03 1.06 -32.29
C GLY A 200 6.54 1.30 -32.28
N ASP A 201 7.12 1.75 -31.16
CA ASP A 201 8.59 1.83 -31.05
C ASP A 201 9.20 0.42 -30.87
N ARG A 202 9.25 -0.31 -31.99
CA ARG A 202 10.00 -1.54 -32.20
C ARG A 202 11.33 -1.25 -32.90
N THR A 203 11.92 -0.07 -32.71
CA THR A 203 13.26 0.20 -33.25
C THR A 203 14.30 -0.59 -32.45
N LYS A 204 14.68 -1.74 -33.02
CA LYS A 204 15.80 -2.59 -32.59
C LYS A 204 17.03 -1.74 -32.22
N PRO A 205 17.80 -2.10 -31.17
CA PRO A 205 19.19 -1.69 -31.13
C PRO A 205 19.91 -2.36 -32.30
N LYS A 206 20.38 -1.55 -33.27
CA LYS A 206 21.39 -2.01 -34.22
C LYS A 206 22.67 -2.22 -33.42
N TYR A 207 22.98 -3.48 -33.13
CA TYR A 207 24.38 -3.88 -32.96
C TYR A 207 25.06 -3.82 -34.33
N GLY A 208 26.21 -3.14 -34.40
CA GLY A 208 27.09 -2.98 -35.55
C GLY A 208 27.36 -1.49 -35.80
N SER A 209 28.58 -0.96 -35.66
CA SER A 209 29.93 -1.55 -35.71
C SER A 209 30.87 -0.82 -34.74
#